data_AF-A0AAQ4QNW7-F1
#
_entry.id   AF-A0AAQ4QNW7-F1
#
_cell.length_a   1.000
_cell.length_b   1.000
_cell.length_c   1.000
_cell.angle_alpha   90.00
_cell.angle_beta   90.00
_cell.angle_gamma   90.00
#
_symmetry.space_group_name_H-M   'P 1'
#
loop_
_entity.id
_entity.type
_entity.pdbx_description
1 polymer ?
#
loop_
_entity_poly.entity_id
_entity_poly.type
_entity_poly.pdbx_seq_one_letter_code
_entity_poly.pdbx_strand_id
1 'polypeptide(L)'
;MKKQKESGCTQKTISLRSPLGTIQVSGCENGVHTIQILMDVAPAERSSEAPLSCVVNDSPAEVSPELQRCVEWLQAYFIEPRTTGSLPLPGFHHPALQGDAFASRVLQVLLRDVKFGETVSYKRLAEMAGNPRAARAVGGAMRRNPVSVAQSLIDRLVCMKCSSPHPLPPSHL
;
A
#
# COMPACT_ATOMS: atom_id res chain seq x y z
N MET A 1 24.86 1.15 -5.47
CA MET A 1 23.88 2.18 -5.01
C MET A 1 24.06 2.40 -3.51
N LYS A 2 24.17 3.66 -3.08
CA LYS A 2 24.45 4.04 -1.69
C LYS A 2 23.19 3.86 -0.82
N LYS A 3 23.23 2.97 0.18
CA LYS A 3 22.28 2.95 1.30
C LYS A 3 22.48 4.26 2.06
N GLN A 4 21.55 5.21 1.93
CA GLN A 4 21.55 6.37 2.82
C GLN A 4 21.19 5.88 4.21
N LYS A 5 22.15 6.04 5.13
CA LYS A 5 22.09 5.66 6.53
C LYS A 5 21.28 6.75 7.24
N GLU A 6 19.97 6.54 7.42
CA GLU A 6 19.17 7.36 8.32
C GLU A 6 19.60 7.04 9.76
N SER A 7 19.96 8.07 10.51
CA SER A 7 20.34 8.01 11.92
C SER A 7 19.16 7.54 12.77
N GLY A 8 19.30 6.38 13.45
CA GLY A 8 18.40 5.94 14.52
C GLY A 8 17.21 5.04 14.13
N CYS A 9 16.95 4.81 12.84
CA CYS A 9 15.80 4.01 12.42
C CYS A 9 16.06 2.49 12.54
N THR A 10 15.52 1.87 13.59
CA THR A 10 15.60 0.40 13.77
C THR A 10 14.43 -0.29 13.09
N GLN A 11 14.65 -0.73 11.85
CA GLN A 11 13.62 -1.36 11.03
C GLN A 11 13.41 -2.84 11.42
N LYS A 12 12.17 -3.21 11.68
CA LYS A 12 11.70 -4.59 11.84
C LYS A 12 10.94 -5.02 10.59
N THR A 13 10.86 -6.32 10.36
CA THR A 13 10.15 -6.91 9.22
C THR A 13 9.26 -8.03 9.72
N ILE A 14 8.07 -8.11 9.14
CA ILE A 14 7.10 -9.18 9.39
C ILE A 14 6.60 -9.71 8.05
N SER A 15 6.17 -10.96 8.04
CA SER A 15 5.65 -11.64 6.86
C SER A 15 4.25 -12.17 7.12
N LEU A 16 3.34 -11.91 6.18
CA LEU A 16 1.95 -12.38 6.18
C LEU A 16 1.70 -13.21 4.93
N ARG A 17 1.11 -14.39 5.05
CA ARG A 17 0.59 -15.10 3.87
C ARG A 17 -0.73 -14.48 3.42
N SER A 18 -0.93 -14.35 2.12
CA SER A 18 -2.14 -13.79 1.51
C SER A 18 -2.49 -14.52 0.20
N PRO A 19 -3.71 -14.32 -0.35
CA PRO A 19 -4.07 -14.83 -1.68
C PRO A 19 -3.15 -14.37 -2.81
N LEU A 20 -2.38 -13.29 -2.60
CA LEU A 20 -1.44 -12.77 -3.58
C LEU A 20 -0.02 -13.32 -3.42
N GLY A 21 0.21 -14.22 -2.46
CA GLY A 21 1.54 -14.68 -2.03
C GLY A 21 1.93 -14.08 -0.68
N THR A 22 3.19 -14.25 -0.30
CA THR A 22 3.71 -13.70 0.96
C THR A 22 3.86 -12.18 0.87
N ILE A 23 3.19 -11.45 1.74
CA ILE A 23 3.36 -10.01 1.92
C ILE A 23 4.38 -9.77 3.02
N GLN A 24 5.47 -9.11 2.67
CA GLN A 24 6.47 -8.64 3.62
C GLN A 24 6.24 -7.16 3.93
N VAL A 25 6.02 -6.86 5.20
CA VAL A 25 5.88 -5.49 5.71
C VAL A 25 7.13 -5.17 6.52
N SER A 26 7.74 -4.02 6.26
CA SER A 26 8.87 -3.55 7.05
C SER A 26 8.63 -2.13 7.55
N GLY A 27 9.13 -1.81 8.74
CA GLY A 27 8.81 -0.56 9.41
C GLY A 27 9.58 -0.39 10.71
N CYS A 28 9.49 0.81 11.29
CA CYS A 28 10.07 1.12 12.61
C CYS A 28 8.98 1.70 13.52
N GLU A 29 9.37 2.32 14.63
CA GLU A 29 8.46 3.05 15.52
C GLU A 29 7.79 4.27 14.85
N ASN A 30 8.42 4.87 13.83
CA ASN A 30 7.89 6.05 13.15
C ASN A 30 6.90 5.72 12.03
N GLY A 31 6.82 4.46 11.59
CA GLY A 31 5.94 4.09 10.49
C GLY A 31 6.39 2.86 9.69
N VAL A 32 5.52 2.45 8.78
CA VAL A 32 5.78 1.46 7.74
C VAL A 32 6.70 2.07 6.68
N HIS A 33 7.79 1.37 6.39
CA HIS A 33 8.75 1.71 5.36
C HIS A 33 8.33 1.12 4.01
N THR A 34 8.06 -0.18 3.97
CA THR A 34 7.72 -0.88 2.73
C THR A 34 6.67 -1.96 2.94
N ILE A 35 5.90 -2.23 1.89
CA ILE A 35 4.98 -3.36 1.79
C ILE A 35 5.23 -4.00 0.43
N GLN A 36 5.63 -5.28 0.41
CA GLN A 36 6.06 -5.99 -0.79
C GLN A 36 5.40 -7.36 -0.88
N ILE A 37 4.88 -7.73 -2.05
CA ILE A 37 4.41 -9.09 -2.32
C ILE A 37 5.59 -9.86 -2.90
N LEU A 38 6.04 -10.87 -2.16
CA LEU A 38 6.88 -11.91 -2.68
C LEU A 38 5.94 -12.85 -3.46
N MET A 39 6.12 -12.94 -4.78
CA MET A 39 5.39 -13.89 -5.61
C MET A 39 6.01 -15.29 -5.45
N ASP A 40 6.03 -15.78 -4.22
CA ASP A 40 6.58 -17.08 -3.82
C ASP A 40 5.60 -18.25 -4.04
N VAL A 41 4.35 -17.93 -4.40
CA VAL A 41 3.32 -18.90 -4.78
C VAL A 41 3.19 -18.94 -6.30
N ALA A 42 3.34 -20.12 -6.90
CA ALA A 42 3.20 -20.30 -8.33
C ALA A 42 1.77 -19.91 -8.79
N PRO A 43 1.59 -19.33 -9.99
CA PRO A 43 0.25 -18.94 -10.49
C PRO A 43 -0.79 -20.07 -10.44
N ALA A 44 -0.35 -21.32 -10.56
CA ALA A 44 -1.18 -22.53 -10.51
C ALA A 44 -1.69 -22.88 -9.10
N GLU A 45 -1.08 -22.35 -8.05
CA GLU A 45 -1.50 -22.55 -6.64
C GLU A 45 -2.34 -21.38 -6.11
N ARG A 46 -2.66 -20.39 -6.96
CA ARG A 46 -3.63 -19.33 -6.66
C ARG A 46 -5.05 -19.90 -6.76
N SER A 47 -5.46 -20.65 -5.75
CA SER A 47 -6.81 -21.18 -5.65
C SER A 47 -7.75 -20.12 -5.09
N SER A 48 -8.90 -19.91 -5.75
CA SER A 48 -10.02 -19.08 -5.22
C SER A 48 -10.61 -19.63 -3.91
N GLU A 49 -10.14 -20.80 -3.46
CA GLU A 49 -10.59 -21.54 -2.28
C GLU A 49 -9.49 -21.71 -1.22
N ALA A 50 -8.28 -21.19 -1.44
CA ALA A 50 -7.22 -21.24 -0.42
C ALA A 50 -7.69 -20.43 0.80
N PRO A 51 -7.85 -21.05 1.99
CA PRO A 51 -8.31 -20.32 3.16
C PRO A 51 -7.32 -19.22 3.47
N LEU A 52 -7.84 -18.00 3.59
CA LEU A 52 -7.16 -16.82 4.06
C LEU A 52 -6.54 -17.10 5.42
N SER A 53 -5.29 -17.54 5.41
CA SER A 53 -4.52 -17.77 6.62
C SER A 53 -3.37 -16.77 6.61
N CYS A 54 -3.64 -15.59 7.17
CA CYS A 54 -2.61 -14.63 7.53
C CYS A 54 -1.80 -15.21 8.69
N VAL A 55 -0.92 -16.17 8.42
CA VAL A 55 0.04 -16.64 9.40
C VAL A 55 1.12 -15.57 9.54
N VAL A 56 1.12 -14.88 10.67
CA VAL A 56 2.24 -14.04 11.10
C VAL A 56 3.34 -14.99 11.57
N ASN A 57 4.41 -15.14 10.79
CA ASN A 57 5.46 -16.13 11.08
C ASN A 57 6.48 -15.67 12.13
N ASP A 58 6.44 -14.40 12.57
CA ASP A 58 7.37 -13.88 13.56
C ASP A 58 6.72 -13.73 14.93
N SER A 59 7.46 -14.15 15.97
CA SER A 59 7.01 -14.08 17.36
C SER A 59 6.55 -12.65 17.70
N PRO A 60 5.34 -12.47 18.28
CA PRO A 60 4.73 -11.17 18.55
C PRO A 60 5.47 -10.31 19.59
N ALA A 61 6.66 -10.73 20.03
CA ALA A 61 7.28 -10.21 21.24
C ALA A 61 7.68 -8.73 21.16
N GLU A 62 7.91 -8.14 19.97
CA GLU A 62 8.13 -6.68 19.85
C GLU A 62 7.83 -6.13 18.44
N VAL A 63 6.60 -6.28 17.94
CA VAL A 63 6.19 -5.61 16.69
C VAL A 63 5.89 -4.13 16.97
N SER A 64 6.35 -3.21 16.12
CA SER A 64 6.04 -1.79 16.32
C SER A 64 4.53 -1.53 16.14
N PRO A 65 3.94 -0.53 16.82
CA PRO A 65 2.51 -0.23 16.70
C PRO A 65 2.07 -0.02 15.25
N GLU A 66 2.92 0.59 14.42
CA GLU A 66 2.63 0.85 13.01
C GLU A 66 2.64 -0.42 12.16
N LEU A 67 3.54 -1.35 12.45
CA LEU A 67 3.54 -2.66 11.80
C LEU A 67 2.30 -3.46 12.19
N GLN A 68 1.90 -3.42 13.46
CA GLN A 68 0.69 -4.09 13.94
C GLN A 68 -0.58 -3.53 13.27
N ARG A 69 -0.71 -2.19 13.17
CA ARG A 69 -1.82 -1.57 12.42
C ARG A 69 -1.82 -1.97 10.95
N CYS A 70 -0.64 -2.08 10.34
CA CYS A 70 -0.53 -2.54 8.96
C CYS A 70 -1.02 -3.99 8.80
N VAL A 71 -0.72 -4.87 9.76
CA VAL A 71 -1.22 -6.25 9.77
C VAL A 71 -2.74 -6.27 9.87
N GLU A 72 -3.31 -5.56 10.84
CA GLU A 72 -4.76 -5.49 11.06
C GLU A 72 -5.47 -4.96 9.82
N TRP A 73 -4.92 -3.91 9.20
CA TRP A 73 -5.45 -3.36 7.96
C TRP A 73 -5.40 -4.38 6.80
N LEU A 74 -4.28 -5.08 6.63
CA LEU A 74 -4.14 -6.11 5.59
C LEU A 74 -5.06 -7.31 5.84
N GLN A 75 -5.24 -7.71 7.10
CA GLN A 75 -6.16 -8.78 7.48
C GLN A 75 -7.60 -8.40 7.14
N ALA A 76 -8.05 -7.21 7.54
CA ALA A 76 -9.37 -6.72 7.16
C ALA A 76 -9.53 -6.65 5.63
N TYR A 77 -8.51 -6.16 4.92
CA TYR A 77 -8.54 -6.10 3.47
C TYR A 77 -8.86 -7.43 2.80
N PHE A 78 -8.23 -8.51 3.24
CA PHE A 78 -8.45 -9.82 2.64
C PHE A 78 -9.64 -10.59 3.22
N ILE A 79 -9.89 -10.49 4.53
CA ILE A 79 -10.86 -11.33 5.26
C ILE A 79 -12.23 -10.65 5.36
N GLU A 80 -12.26 -9.34 5.61
CA GLU A 80 -13.49 -8.58 5.80
C GLU A 80 -13.42 -7.23 5.08
N PRO A 81 -13.44 -7.21 3.73
CA PRO A 81 -13.20 -6.00 2.94
C PRO A 81 -14.13 -4.81 3.29
N ARG A 82 -15.31 -5.11 3.86
CA ARG A 82 -16.30 -4.11 4.29
C ARG A 82 -15.83 -3.28 5.49
N THR A 83 -14.96 -3.79 6.35
CA THR A 83 -14.45 -3.08 7.53
C THR A 83 -13.11 -2.39 7.28
N THR A 84 -12.42 -2.72 6.19
CA THR A 84 -11.13 -2.12 5.80
C THR A 84 -11.17 -0.60 5.68
N GLY A 85 -12.26 -0.06 5.14
CA GLY A 85 -12.42 1.39 4.94
C GLY A 85 -12.62 2.18 6.24
N SER A 86 -13.01 1.53 7.34
CA SER A 86 -13.17 2.16 8.66
C SER A 86 -11.93 2.04 9.54
N LEU A 87 -10.94 1.23 9.14
CA LEU A 87 -9.67 1.12 9.86
C LEU A 87 -8.72 2.27 9.49
N PRO A 88 -8.00 2.84 10.47
CA PRO A 88 -6.97 3.82 10.18
C PRO A 88 -5.84 3.15 9.38
N LEU A 89 -5.34 3.86 8.36
CA LEU A 89 -4.10 3.45 7.69
C LEU A 89 -2.94 3.55 8.70
N PRO A 90 -1.93 2.67 8.60
CA PRO A 90 -0.72 2.81 9.40
C PRO A 90 0.02 4.11 9.03
N GLY A 91 0.79 4.64 9.98
CA GLY A 91 1.76 5.68 9.69
C GLY A 91 2.81 5.18 8.70
N PHE A 92 3.28 6.04 7.81
CA PHE A 92 4.31 5.71 6.83
C PHE A 92 5.59 6.50 7.09
N HIS A 93 6.71 5.79 7.10
CA HIS A 93 8.03 6.37 7.32
C HIS A 93 8.99 5.83 6.26
N HIS A 94 9.01 6.46 5.09
CA HIS A 94 9.95 6.10 4.03
C HIS A 94 10.53 7.36 3.38
N PRO A 95 11.82 7.42 3.03
CA PRO A 95 12.44 8.60 2.42
C PRO A 95 11.71 9.11 1.17
N ALA A 96 11.16 8.20 0.36
CA ALA A 96 10.37 8.55 -0.83
C ALA A 96 9.05 9.28 -0.52
N LEU A 97 8.56 9.21 0.72
CA LEU A 97 7.40 9.93 1.22
C LEU A 97 7.80 11.22 1.96
N GLN A 98 9.09 11.50 2.05
CA GLN A 98 9.64 12.68 2.70
C GLN A 98 10.17 13.68 1.65
N GLY A 99 10.19 14.96 2.04
CA GLY A 99 10.71 16.07 1.24
C GLY A 99 9.79 16.60 0.15
N ASP A 100 10.32 17.57 -0.59
CA ASP A 100 9.56 18.42 -1.53
C ASP A 100 9.79 18.06 -3.00
N ALA A 101 10.29 16.87 -3.30
CA ALA A 101 10.33 16.41 -4.68
C ALA A 101 8.90 16.20 -5.19
N PHE A 102 8.67 16.46 -6.49
CA PHE A 102 7.34 16.22 -7.09
C PHE A 102 6.86 14.78 -6.88
N ALA A 103 7.77 13.80 -6.95
CA ALA A 103 7.45 12.40 -6.69
C ALA A 103 6.98 12.16 -5.23
N SER A 104 7.65 12.77 -4.24
CA SER A 104 7.24 12.69 -2.83
C SER A 104 5.87 13.31 -2.62
N ARG A 105 5.61 14.51 -3.18
CA ARG A 105 4.28 15.15 -3.12
C ARG A 105 3.19 14.30 -3.73
N VAL A 106 3.45 13.70 -4.89
CA VAL A 106 2.51 12.80 -5.56
C VAL A 106 2.12 11.63 -4.64
N LEU A 107 3.10 11.01 -3.97
CA LEU A 107 2.84 9.89 -3.06
C LEU A 107 2.13 10.34 -1.77
N GLN A 108 2.49 11.50 -1.21
CA GLN A 108 1.82 12.07 -0.04
C GLN A 108 0.35 12.41 -0.31
N VAL A 109 0.08 13.12 -1.41
CA VAL A 109 -1.28 13.47 -1.85
C VAL A 109 -2.09 12.23 -2.13
N LEU A 110 -1.50 11.26 -2.83
CA LEU A 110 -2.14 9.98 -3.05
C LEU A 110 -2.59 9.36 -1.73
N LEU A 111 -1.68 9.22 -0.75
CA LEU A 111 -1.95 8.58 0.54
C LEU A 111 -3.03 9.31 1.33
N ARG A 112 -2.98 10.65 1.36
CA ARG A 112 -3.88 11.50 2.13
C ARG A 112 -5.28 11.63 1.52
N ASP A 113 -5.36 11.83 0.21
CA ASP A 113 -6.56 12.41 -0.41
C ASP A 113 -7.40 11.43 -1.23
N VAL A 114 -6.79 10.35 -1.75
CA VAL A 114 -7.56 9.28 -2.40
C VAL A 114 -8.03 8.33 -1.30
N LYS A 115 -9.23 7.74 -1.33
CA LYS A 115 -9.66 6.77 -0.29
C LYS A 115 -9.57 5.32 -0.75
N PHE A 116 -9.87 4.38 0.15
CA PHE A 116 -10.05 2.97 -0.19
C PHE A 116 -11.20 2.82 -1.17
N GLY A 117 -11.01 2.03 -2.23
CA GLY A 117 -12.01 1.82 -3.29
C GLY A 117 -12.18 2.99 -4.27
N GLU A 118 -11.42 4.08 -4.11
CA GLU A 118 -11.49 5.23 -5.01
C GLU A 118 -10.40 5.21 -6.07
N THR A 119 -10.77 5.54 -7.30
CA THR A 119 -9.81 5.69 -8.40
C THR A 119 -9.54 7.15 -8.68
N VAL A 120 -8.30 7.48 -9.02
CA VAL A 120 -7.89 8.83 -9.42
C VAL A 120 -7.19 8.75 -10.78
N SER A 121 -7.25 9.78 -11.63
CA SER A 121 -6.45 9.77 -12.86
C SER A 121 -5.04 10.32 -12.61
N TYR A 122 -4.04 9.94 -13.43
CA TYR A 122 -2.71 10.56 -13.33
C TYR A 122 -2.76 12.08 -13.49
N LYS A 123 -3.67 12.58 -14.33
CA LYS A 123 -3.89 14.01 -14.50
C LYS A 123 -4.38 14.64 -13.20
N ARG A 124 -5.40 14.06 -12.59
CA ARG A 124 -5.97 14.58 -11.34
C ARG A 124 -4.96 14.52 -10.19
N LEU A 125 -4.19 13.45 -10.10
CA LEU A 125 -3.13 13.32 -9.10
C LEU A 125 -2.00 14.35 -9.33
N ALA A 126 -1.68 14.64 -10.59
CA ALA A 126 -0.71 15.69 -10.95
C ALA A 126 -1.21 17.09 -10.55
N GLU A 127 -2.51 17.38 -10.78
CA GLU A 127 -3.16 18.61 -10.33
C GLU A 127 -3.09 18.77 -8.82
N MET A 128 -3.48 17.72 -8.07
CA MET A 128 -3.45 17.74 -6.60
C MET A 128 -2.02 17.87 -6.05
N ALA A 129 -1.02 17.34 -6.75
CA ALA A 129 0.40 17.49 -6.41
C ALA A 129 1.01 18.84 -6.88
N GLY A 130 0.20 19.76 -7.40
CA GLY A 130 0.59 21.13 -7.76
C GLY A 130 1.18 21.30 -9.16
N ASN A 131 1.11 20.29 -10.04
CA ASN A 131 1.54 20.42 -11.43
C ASN A 131 0.60 19.68 -12.40
N PRO A 132 -0.47 20.32 -12.89
CA PRO A 132 -1.46 19.71 -13.79
C PRO A 132 -0.88 19.12 -15.09
N ARG A 133 0.29 19.59 -15.53
CA ARG A 133 0.93 19.15 -16.79
C ARG A 133 1.87 17.95 -16.59
N ALA A 134 2.07 17.49 -15.35
CA ALA A 134 3.06 16.48 -15.00
C ALA A 134 2.52 15.04 -14.92
N ALA A 135 1.42 14.71 -15.60
CA ALA A 135 0.81 13.37 -15.58
C ALA A 135 1.81 12.23 -15.91
N ARG A 136 2.76 12.46 -16.82
CA ARG A 136 3.81 11.47 -17.13
C ARG A 136 4.78 11.26 -15.97
N ALA A 137 5.12 12.32 -15.24
CA ALA A 137 5.99 12.24 -14.07
C ALA A 137 5.31 11.52 -12.90
N VAL A 138 3.97 11.58 -12.81
CA VAL A 138 3.20 10.79 -11.84
C VAL A 138 3.41 9.30 -12.04
N GLY A 139 3.39 8.79 -13.27
CA GLY A 139 3.70 7.38 -13.55
C GLY A 139 5.12 6.98 -13.12
N GLY A 140 6.09 7.90 -13.26
CA GLY A 140 7.45 7.71 -12.74
C GLY A 140 7.52 7.66 -11.21
N ALA A 141 6.72 8.48 -10.52
CA ALA A 141 6.58 8.45 -9.07
C ALA A 141 5.95 7.14 -8.57
N MET A 142 4.88 6.67 -9.24
CA MET A 142 4.22 5.39 -8.91
C MET A 142 5.18 4.20 -9.04
N ARG A 143 6.05 4.17 -10.06
CA ARG A 143 7.06 3.09 -10.21
C ARG A 143 8.04 3.03 -9.02
N ARG A 144 8.24 4.13 -8.31
CA ARG A 144 9.13 4.23 -7.14
C ARG A 144 8.38 4.16 -5.81
N ASN A 145 7.08 3.84 -5.84
CA ASN A 145 6.27 3.77 -4.62
C ASN A 145 6.77 2.60 -3.74
N PRO A 146 7.30 2.87 -2.53
CA PRO A 146 7.78 1.84 -1.60
C PRO A 146 6.66 1.02 -0.96
N VAL A 147 5.42 1.49 -1.04
CA VAL A 147 4.21 0.88 -0.50
C VAL A 147 3.23 0.50 -1.62
N SER A 148 3.78 0.13 -2.78
CA SER A 148 3.06 -0.23 -4.00
C SER A 148 1.95 -1.27 -3.76
N VAL A 149 2.16 -2.16 -2.79
CA VAL A 149 1.20 -3.18 -2.39
C VAL A 149 0.01 -2.59 -1.64
N ALA A 150 0.22 -1.70 -0.66
CA ALA A 150 -0.91 -0.99 -0.05
C ALA A 150 -1.72 -0.29 -1.15
N GLN A 151 -1.09 0.33 -2.14
CA GLN A 151 -1.87 1.00 -3.19
C GLN A 151 -2.64 0.04 -4.13
N SER A 152 -2.06 -1.12 -4.45
CA SER A 152 -2.71 -2.16 -5.27
C SER A 152 -3.75 -2.97 -4.50
N LEU A 153 -3.66 -3.01 -3.17
CA LEU A 153 -4.67 -3.58 -2.28
C LEU A 153 -5.74 -2.53 -1.94
N ILE A 154 -5.42 -1.24 -1.84
CA ILE A 154 -6.40 -0.20 -1.44
C ILE A 154 -7.40 0.13 -2.58
N ASP A 155 -7.38 -0.57 -3.73
CA ASP A 155 -8.16 -0.23 -4.92
C ASP A 155 -7.99 1.23 -5.38
N ARG A 156 -6.83 1.85 -5.09
CA ARG A 156 -6.45 3.16 -5.65
C ARG A 156 -5.88 2.99 -7.04
N LEU A 157 -6.69 2.52 -7.97
CA LEU A 157 -6.29 2.42 -9.36
C LEU A 157 -6.09 3.82 -9.93
N VAL A 158 -4.87 4.10 -10.36
CA VAL A 158 -4.61 5.31 -11.12
C VAL A 158 -4.94 5.06 -12.58
N CYS A 159 -6.11 5.51 -13.03
CA CYS A 159 -6.62 5.20 -14.37
C CYS A 159 -5.75 5.85 -15.46
N MET A 160 -5.23 5.05 -16.40
CA MET A 160 -4.38 5.50 -17.51
C MET A 160 -5.15 5.97 -18.76
N LYS A 161 -6.43 5.58 -18.96
CA LYS A 161 -7.41 6.14 -19.92
C LYS A 161 -8.69 5.26 -20.00
N CYS A 162 -9.83 5.94 -20.07
CA CYS A 162 -11.16 5.56 -20.57
C CYS A 162 -12.10 4.58 -19.81
N SER A 163 -13.28 5.12 -19.49
CA SER A 163 -14.63 4.54 -19.64
C SER A 163 -14.94 3.17 -19.04
N SER A 164 -15.22 3.16 -17.73
CA SER A 164 -16.38 2.52 -17.09
C SER A 164 -16.05 2.27 -15.62
N PRO A 165 -16.95 2.59 -14.67
CA PRO A 165 -16.77 2.16 -13.30
C PRO A 165 -16.84 0.63 -13.26
N HIS A 166 -15.78 -0.02 -12.78
CA HIS A 166 -15.91 -1.39 -12.33
C HIS A 166 -16.93 -1.36 -11.18
N PRO A 167 -18.03 -2.12 -11.24
CA PRO A 167 -19.02 -2.07 -10.19
C PRO A 167 -18.39 -2.60 -8.90
N LEU A 168 -18.48 -1.80 -7.83
CA LEU A 168 -18.39 -2.31 -6.48
C LEU A 168 -19.39 -3.48 -6.35
N PRO A 169 -19.06 -4.56 -5.63
CA PRO A 169 -20.03 -5.61 -5.36
C PRO A 169 -21.29 -4.97 -4.74
N PRO A 170 -22.49 -5.39 -5.17
CA PRO A 170 -23.73 -4.72 -4.81
C PRO A 170 -23.86 -4.63 -3.30
N SER A 171 -24.12 -3.42 -2.81
CA SER A 171 -24.57 -3.17 -1.45
C SER A 171 -25.95 -3.81 -1.30
N HIS A 172 -26.00 -5.05 -0.82
CA HIS A 172 -27.25 -5.68 -0.44
C HIS A 172 -27.75 -5.01 0.84
N LEU A 173 -28.77 -4.16 0.67
CA LEU A 173 -29.80 -3.86 1.67
C LEU A 173 -30.69 -5.08 1.88
#